data_AF-A0A2E0H1G0-F1
#
_entry.id   AF-A0A2E0H1G0-F1
#
_cell.length_a   1.000
_cell.length_b   1.000
_cell.length_c   1.000
_cell.angle_alpha   90.00
_cell.angle_beta   90.00
_cell.angle_gamma   90.00
#
_symmetry.space_group_name_H-M   'P 1'
#
loop_
_entity.id
_entity.type
_entity.pdbx_description
1 polymer ?
#
loop_
_entity_poly.entity_id
_entity_poly.type
_entity_poly.pdbx_seq_one_letter_code
_entity_poly.pdbx_strand_id
1 'polypeptide(L)'
;MVQAELGLSNLLKEKADAGKLQTKLMTTLSQCESASLQLKTILKDVQRLEQELQSENFCSRQHQNLLVLQSKLDELTAVESNHKSLEADLKKLAPYAESYSQLSDSEARLKSTTQLLEDNKSIITARNTQTGHWKTELSAIEEKISKESGIDDEIAAIEIKLKELKSKNSHVTSLREKARYQIEEILKSEENIKSTELEISKANKEIQLYDELASAFGRNGIQALMIERAVPMLEDVANELLARLSDNKMVINLELKEGRIDRATGLPSEALEITISDEQGSRSYETFSGGETFRIDFAIRISMSKLLATRSGAPLPILFIDEGFGSQDSIGQERLIEVIQSISEDFEKIMVITHVDSMKENFNQRIEISKTDTGSTFTLQ
;
A
#
# COMPACT_ATOMS: atom_id res chain seq x y z
N MET A 1 -152.66 -73.45 -140.23
CA MET A 1 -154.06 -72.97 -140.40
C MET A 1 -154.37 -72.12 -139.20
N VAL A 2 -154.45 -70.78 -139.36
CA VAL A 2 -155.58 -69.99 -139.90
C VAL A 2 -156.66 -69.80 -138.83
N GLN A 3 -157.22 -68.58 -138.83
CA GLN A 3 -158.47 -68.10 -138.23
C GLN A 3 -159.29 -69.13 -137.45
N ALA A 4 -159.55 -68.79 -136.20
CA ALA A 4 -160.87 -68.71 -135.61
C ALA A 4 -160.68 -68.82 -134.09
N GLU A 5 -161.07 -67.88 -133.25
CA GLU A 5 -161.41 -66.48 -133.45
C GLU A 5 -161.69 -65.91 -132.06
N LEU A 6 -161.48 -64.60 -131.96
CA LEU A 6 -162.33 -63.64 -131.27
C LEU A 6 -163.31 -64.19 -130.22
N GLY A 7 -163.16 -63.70 -128.98
CA GLY A 7 -164.25 -63.66 -128.00
C GLY A 7 -163.99 -64.41 -126.70
N LEU A 8 -163.21 -63.82 -125.77
CA LEU A 8 -163.50 -63.67 -124.32
C LEU A 8 -162.34 -63.01 -123.54
N SER A 9 -161.37 -62.49 -124.29
CA SER A 9 -160.72 -61.18 -124.16
C SER A 9 -161.38 -60.06 -123.30
N ASN A 10 -162.58 -60.17 -122.72
CA ASN A 10 -163.25 -59.10 -121.94
C ASN A 10 -163.35 -59.32 -120.40
N LEU A 11 -163.28 -60.55 -119.83
CA LEU A 11 -163.45 -60.75 -118.36
C LEU A 11 -162.15 -60.76 -117.54
N LEU A 12 -161.04 -60.67 -118.25
CA LEU A 12 -159.74 -60.30 -117.71
C LEU A 12 -159.66 -58.83 -117.23
N LYS A 13 -160.63 -57.96 -117.56
CA LYS A 13 -160.50 -56.50 -117.27
C LYS A 13 -161.25 -56.00 -116.03
N GLU A 14 -162.32 -56.65 -115.59
CA GLU A 14 -163.31 -55.97 -114.73
C GLU A 14 -163.25 -56.18 -113.21
N LYS A 15 -162.47 -57.09 -112.60
CA LYS A 15 -162.43 -57.18 -111.10
C LYS A 15 -161.06 -57.08 -110.44
N ALA A 16 -160.06 -56.76 -111.25
CA ALA A 16 -158.86 -56.10 -110.79
C ALA A 16 -159.15 -54.81 -109.98
N ASP A 17 -160.29 -54.13 -110.23
CA ASP A 17 -160.65 -52.91 -109.49
C ASP A 17 -161.26 -53.17 -108.10
N ALA A 18 -161.79 -54.36 -107.81
CA ALA A 18 -162.27 -54.69 -106.45
C ALA A 18 -161.12 -55.02 -105.48
N GLY A 19 -159.96 -55.41 -106.03
CA GLY A 19 -158.72 -55.53 -105.25
C GLY A 19 -158.21 -54.19 -104.70
N LYS A 20 -158.60 -53.05 -105.30
CA LYS A 20 -158.13 -51.71 -104.90
C LYS A 20 -158.96 -51.05 -103.79
N LEU A 21 -160.17 -51.52 -103.50
CA LEU A 21 -161.06 -50.88 -102.53
C LEU A 21 -160.96 -51.46 -101.10
N GLN A 22 -160.82 -52.78 -100.95
CA GLN A 22 -160.81 -53.40 -99.62
C GLN A 22 -159.46 -53.24 -98.89
N THR A 23 -158.37 -53.15 -99.66
CA THR A 23 -157.06 -52.70 -99.17
C THR A 23 -157.08 -51.28 -98.60
N LYS A 24 -158.00 -50.41 -99.06
CA LYS A 24 -158.14 -49.03 -98.52
C LYS A 24 -158.89 -48.98 -97.17
N LEU A 25 -159.77 -49.95 -96.92
CA LEU A 25 -160.43 -50.17 -95.62
C LEU A 25 -159.51 -50.87 -94.60
N MET A 26 -158.48 -51.56 -95.07
CA MET A 26 -157.41 -52.16 -94.28
C MET A 26 -156.49 -51.11 -93.60
N THR A 27 -156.60 -49.81 -93.93
CA THR A 27 -155.69 -48.76 -93.41
C THR A 27 -156.27 -47.83 -92.34
N THR A 28 -157.59 -47.66 -92.24
CA THR A 28 -158.22 -46.73 -91.27
C THR A 28 -158.60 -47.41 -89.95
N LEU A 29 -158.93 -48.71 -89.94
CA LEU A 29 -159.30 -49.42 -88.70
C LEU A 29 -158.09 -49.71 -87.79
N SER A 30 -156.92 -49.95 -88.40
CA SER A 30 -155.65 -50.08 -87.69
C SER A 30 -155.21 -48.80 -86.96
N GLN A 31 -155.70 -47.61 -87.35
CA GLN A 31 -155.30 -46.32 -86.76
C GLN A 31 -156.17 -45.90 -85.57
N CYS A 32 -157.43 -46.36 -85.50
CA CYS A 32 -158.30 -46.09 -84.35
C CYS A 32 -158.02 -47.00 -83.15
N GLU A 33 -157.61 -48.25 -83.35
CA GLU A 33 -157.24 -49.14 -82.24
C GLU A 33 -155.89 -48.79 -81.60
N SER A 34 -154.92 -48.28 -82.38
CA SER A 34 -153.64 -47.79 -81.84
C SER A 34 -153.78 -46.58 -80.92
N ALA A 35 -154.83 -45.76 -81.09
CA ALA A 35 -155.11 -44.60 -80.24
C ALA A 35 -155.80 -44.97 -78.91
N SER A 36 -156.52 -46.11 -78.85
CA SER A 36 -157.22 -46.56 -77.64
C SER A 36 -156.28 -47.19 -76.60
N LEU A 37 -155.24 -47.93 -77.01
CA LEU A 37 -154.37 -48.60 -76.04
C LEU A 37 -153.29 -47.69 -75.44
N GLN A 38 -152.85 -46.66 -76.16
CA GLN A 38 -151.90 -45.66 -75.64
C GLN A 38 -152.45 -44.93 -74.40
N LEU A 39 -153.77 -44.74 -74.31
CA LEU A 39 -154.44 -44.16 -73.15
C LEU A 39 -154.40 -45.10 -71.92
N LYS A 40 -154.35 -46.42 -72.15
CA LYS A 40 -154.22 -47.45 -71.10
C LYS A 40 -152.81 -47.46 -70.48
N THR A 41 -151.79 -47.09 -71.25
CA THR A 41 -150.41 -46.91 -70.77
C THR A 41 -150.25 -45.70 -69.86
N ILE A 42 -150.89 -44.57 -70.20
CA ILE A 42 -150.77 -43.33 -69.41
C ILE A 42 -151.43 -43.46 -68.02
N LEU A 43 -152.55 -44.19 -67.92
CA LEU A 43 -153.19 -44.48 -66.62
C LEU A 43 -152.33 -45.38 -65.70
N LYS A 44 -151.46 -46.22 -66.25
CA LYS A 44 -150.55 -47.06 -65.46
C LYS A 44 -149.38 -46.27 -64.88
N ASP A 45 -148.89 -45.27 -65.59
CA ASP A 45 -147.77 -44.43 -65.11
C ASP A 45 -148.21 -43.52 -63.95
N VAL A 46 -149.47 -43.09 -63.92
CA VAL A 46 -150.05 -42.35 -62.78
C VAL A 46 -150.14 -43.23 -61.53
N GLN A 47 -150.56 -44.49 -61.68
CA GLN A 47 -150.55 -45.47 -60.56
C GLN A 47 -149.15 -45.74 -60.00
N ARG A 48 -148.10 -45.71 -60.83
CA ARG A 48 -146.71 -45.88 -60.37
C ARG A 48 -146.24 -44.71 -59.51
N LEU A 49 -146.61 -43.48 -59.87
CA LEU A 49 -146.21 -42.27 -59.15
C LEU A 49 -146.95 -42.10 -57.82
N GLU A 50 -148.20 -42.58 -57.71
CA GLU A 50 -148.92 -42.59 -56.41
C GLU A 50 -148.33 -43.62 -55.42
N GLN A 51 -147.76 -44.74 -55.91
CA GLN A 51 -147.10 -45.72 -55.06
C GLN A 51 -145.77 -45.23 -54.46
N GLU A 52 -145.00 -44.40 -55.18
CA GLU A 52 -143.76 -43.81 -54.65
C GLU A 52 -144.02 -42.78 -53.54
N LEU A 53 -145.22 -42.18 -53.51
CA LEU A 53 -145.60 -41.20 -52.49
C LEU A 53 -146.06 -41.85 -51.17
N GLN A 54 -146.59 -43.08 -51.20
CA GLN A 54 -147.18 -43.74 -50.02
C GLN A 54 -146.19 -44.52 -49.13
N SER A 55 -144.95 -44.81 -49.55
CA SER A 55 -144.00 -45.59 -48.73
C SER A 55 -142.74 -44.82 -48.31
N GLU A 56 -142.79 -43.49 -48.26
CA GLU A 56 -141.77 -42.60 -47.68
C GLU A 56 -140.33 -42.74 -48.22
N ASN A 57 -140.14 -43.32 -49.40
CA ASN A 57 -138.83 -43.52 -50.05
C ASN A 57 -138.36 -42.28 -50.85
N PHE A 58 -138.50 -41.08 -50.27
CA PHE A 58 -137.99 -39.84 -50.87
C PHE A 58 -136.70 -39.39 -50.14
N CYS A 59 -135.69 -38.93 -50.88
CA CYS A 59 -134.46 -38.32 -50.32
C CYS A 59 -133.67 -39.19 -49.30
N SER A 60 -133.54 -40.48 -49.55
CA SER A 60 -132.79 -41.44 -48.70
C SER A 60 -131.31 -41.07 -48.48
N ARG A 61 -130.68 -40.31 -49.38
CA ARG A 61 -129.28 -39.85 -49.22
C ARG A 61 -129.12 -38.76 -48.15
N GLN A 62 -130.10 -37.87 -47.99
CA GLN A 62 -130.04 -36.80 -46.99
C GLN A 62 -130.30 -37.31 -45.57
N HIS A 63 -131.15 -38.34 -45.41
CA HIS A 63 -131.44 -38.93 -44.11
C HIS A 63 -130.23 -39.70 -43.53
N GLN A 64 -129.46 -40.40 -44.38
CA GLN A 64 -128.19 -41.02 -43.96
C GLN A 64 -127.14 -39.98 -43.55
N ASN A 65 -127.05 -38.84 -44.24
CA ASN A 65 -126.09 -37.79 -43.86
C ASN A 65 -126.41 -37.17 -42.49
N LEU A 66 -127.68 -37.06 -42.12
CA LEU A 66 -128.09 -36.50 -40.82
C LEU A 66 -127.70 -37.43 -39.66
N LEU A 67 -127.88 -38.75 -39.83
CA LEU A 67 -127.41 -39.77 -38.88
C LEU A 67 -125.88 -39.77 -38.70
N VAL A 68 -125.11 -39.60 -39.79
CA VAL A 68 -123.64 -39.49 -39.73
C VAL A 68 -123.18 -38.18 -39.07
N LEU A 69 -123.91 -37.09 -39.26
CA LEU A 69 -123.63 -35.82 -38.58
C LEU A 69 -123.95 -35.88 -37.08
N GLN A 70 -124.99 -36.59 -36.68
CA GLN A 70 -125.32 -36.80 -35.27
C GLN A 70 -124.28 -37.68 -34.57
N SER A 71 -123.82 -38.77 -35.21
CA SER A 71 -122.74 -39.59 -34.63
C SER A 71 -121.43 -38.83 -34.47
N LYS A 72 -121.11 -37.90 -35.40
CA LYS A 72 -119.95 -37.02 -35.29
C LYS A 72 -120.08 -35.98 -34.17
N LEU A 73 -121.30 -35.54 -33.86
CA LEU A 73 -121.56 -34.59 -32.76
C LEU A 73 -121.38 -35.27 -31.38
N ASP A 74 -121.78 -36.54 -31.28
CA ASP A 74 -121.58 -37.35 -30.07
C ASP A 74 -120.11 -37.73 -29.85
N GLU A 75 -119.33 -37.97 -30.92
CA GLU A 75 -117.88 -38.13 -30.82
C GLU A 75 -117.18 -36.85 -30.34
N LEU A 76 -117.61 -35.67 -30.81
CA LEU A 76 -117.03 -34.39 -30.40
C LEU A 76 -117.30 -34.06 -28.93
N THR A 77 -118.48 -34.38 -28.41
CA THR A 77 -118.80 -34.18 -26.98
C THR A 77 -118.03 -35.16 -26.07
N ALA A 78 -117.78 -36.40 -26.52
CA ALA A 78 -116.91 -37.34 -25.80
C ALA A 78 -115.43 -36.90 -25.77
N VAL A 79 -114.93 -36.30 -26.86
CA VAL A 79 -113.56 -35.73 -26.90
C VAL A 79 -113.43 -34.53 -25.97
N GLU A 80 -114.46 -33.69 -25.85
CA GLU A 80 -114.45 -32.55 -24.93
C GLU A 80 -114.41 -33.00 -23.45
N SER A 81 -115.10 -34.09 -23.09
CA SER A 81 -115.02 -34.63 -21.71
C SER A 81 -113.65 -35.25 -21.40
N ASN A 82 -113.05 -35.96 -22.37
CA ASN A 82 -111.72 -36.54 -22.21
C ASN A 82 -110.62 -35.46 -22.14
N HIS A 83 -110.75 -34.36 -22.88
CA HIS A 83 -109.81 -33.24 -22.79
C HIS A 83 -109.86 -32.58 -21.40
N LYS A 84 -111.07 -32.36 -20.85
CA LYS A 84 -111.25 -31.83 -19.49
C LYS A 84 -110.69 -32.77 -18.41
N SER A 85 -110.76 -34.09 -18.58
CA SER A 85 -110.16 -35.03 -17.61
C SER A 85 -108.63 -35.02 -17.69
N LEU A 86 -108.05 -35.00 -18.90
CA LEU A 86 -106.60 -34.94 -19.10
C LEU A 86 -106.00 -33.65 -18.54
N GLU A 87 -106.70 -32.53 -18.71
CA GLU A 87 -106.27 -31.23 -18.17
C GLU A 87 -106.32 -31.20 -16.63
N ALA A 88 -107.32 -31.87 -16.02
CA ALA A 88 -107.40 -32.04 -14.58
C ALA A 88 -106.29 -32.96 -14.03
N ASP A 89 -105.96 -34.04 -14.74
CA ASP A 89 -104.89 -34.96 -14.34
C ASP A 89 -103.50 -34.33 -14.49
N LEU A 90 -103.26 -33.53 -15.55
CA LEU A 90 -102.03 -32.74 -15.68
C LEU A 90 -101.87 -31.72 -14.55
N LYS A 91 -102.95 -31.06 -14.12
CA LYS A 91 -102.92 -30.16 -12.95
C LYS A 91 -102.60 -30.89 -11.65
N LYS A 92 -103.09 -32.13 -11.46
CA LYS A 92 -102.77 -32.94 -10.27
C LYS A 92 -101.33 -33.47 -10.28
N LEU A 93 -100.78 -33.78 -11.46
CA LEU A 93 -99.45 -34.39 -11.61
C LEU A 93 -98.31 -33.37 -11.70
N ALA A 94 -98.59 -32.11 -12.06
CA ALA A 94 -97.60 -31.03 -12.14
C ALA A 94 -96.70 -30.84 -10.89
N PRO A 95 -97.22 -30.90 -9.64
CA PRO A 95 -96.38 -30.73 -8.44
C PRO A 95 -95.38 -31.88 -8.24
N TYR A 96 -95.69 -33.07 -8.74
CA TYR A 96 -94.84 -34.26 -8.60
C TYR A 96 -93.64 -34.23 -9.55
N ALA A 97 -93.78 -33.60 -10.72
CA ALA A 97 -92.66 -33.38 -11.65
C ALA A 97 -91.60 -32.45 -11.03
N GLU A 98 -92.04 -31.38 -10.35
CA GLU A 98 -91.16 -30.45 -9.65
C GLU A 98 -90.49 -31.12 -8.43
N SER A 99 -91.25 -31.92 -7.67
CA SER A 99 -90.73 -32.69 -6.53
C SER A 99 -89.69 -33.73 -6.94
N TYR A 100 -89.87 -34.40 -8.09
CA TYR A 100 -88.90 -35.37 -8.62
C TYR A 100 -87.60 -34.69 -9.07
N SER A 101 -87.69 -33.51 -9.71
CA SER A 101 -86.51 -32.72 -10.06
C SER A 101 -85.72 -32.29 -8.82
N GLN A 102 -86.40 -31.83 -7.76
CA GLN A 102 -85.76 -31.44 -6.51
C GLN A 102 -85.09 -32.61 -5.79
N LEU A 103 -85.70 -33.80 -5.83
CA LEU A 103 -85.11 -35.03 -5.27
C LEU A 103 -83.84 -35.43 -6.03
N SER A 104 -83.90 -35.45 -7.36
CA SER A 104 -82.76 -35.77 -8.22
C SER A 104 -81.58 -34.80 -8.00
N ASP A 105 -81.86 -33.50 -7.89
CA ASP A 105 -80.83 -32.49 -7.58
C ASP A 105 -80.24 -32.68 -6.18
N SER A 106 -81.08 -33.07 -5.21
CA SER A 106 -80.64 -33.32 -3.83
C SER A 106 -79.78 -34.58 -3.71
N GLU A 107 -80.09 -35.65 -4.45
CA GLU A 107 -79.26 -36.86 -4.52
C GLU A 107 -77.90 -36.57 -5.17
N ALA A 108 -77.89 -35.79 -6.26
CA ALA A 108 -76.64 -35.36 -6.90
C ALA A 108 -75.78 -34.50 -5.97
N ARG A 109 -76.40 -33.56 -5.22
CA ARG A 109 -75.71 -32.75 -4.21
C ARG A 109 -75.20 -33.58 -3.04
N LEU A 110 -75.98 -34.54 -2.55
CA LEU A 110 -75.57 -35.41 -1.45
C LEU A 110 -74.34 -36.23 -1.84
N LYS A 111 -74.34 -36.83 -3.05
CA LYS A 111 -73.20 -37.59 -3.58
C LYS A 111 -71.95 -36.74 -3.76
N SER A 112 -72.09 -35.51 -4.26
CA SER A 112 -70.96 -34.58 -4.40
C SER A 112 -70.41 -34.13 -3.03
N THR A 113 -71.30 -33.86 -2.08
CA THR A 113 -70.92 -33.39 -0.74
C THR A 113 -70.27 -34.50 0.10
N THR A 114 -70.74 -35.74 -0.01
CA THR A 114 -70.10 -36.88 0.66
C THR A 114 -68.71 -37.16 0.09
N GLN A 115 -68.53 -37.03 -1.23
CA GLN A 115 -67.21 -37.16 -1.85
C GLN A 115 -66.25 -36.06 -1.35
N LEU A 116 -66.67 -34.80 -1.34
CA LEU A 116 -65.88 -33.69 -0.81
C LEU A 116 -65.51 -33.87 0.66
N LEU A 117 -66.40 -34.45 1.46
CA LEU A 117 -66.14 -34.71 2.88
C LEU A 117 -65.10 -35.81 3.08
N GLU A 118 -65.14 -36.86 2.26
CA GLU A 118 -64.15 -37.94 2.30
C GLU A 118 -62.78 -37.47 1.81
N ASP A 119 -62.73 -36.69 0.73
CA ASP A 119 -61.50 -36.07 0.23
C ASP A 119 -60.86 -35.17 1.31
N ASN A 120 -61.66 -34.34 1.99
CA ASN A 120 -61.13 -33.49 3.07
C ASN A 120 -60.64 -34.29 4.28
N LYS A 121 -61.31 -35.39 4.66
CA LYS A 121 -60.82 -36.28 5.73
C LYS A 121 -59.47 -36.90 5.35
N SER A 122 -59.31 -37.32 4.10
CA SER A 122 -58.04 -37.86 3.61
C SER A 122 -56.91 -36.80 3.66
N ILE A 123 -57.21 -35.54 3.34
CA ILE A 123 -56.24 -34.43 3.42
C ILE A 123 -55.86 -34.13 4.87
N ILE A 124 -56.82 -34.11 5.79
CA ILE A 124 -56.56 -33.86 7.22
C ILE A 124 -55.68 -34.96 7.80
N THR A 125 -55.98 -36.23 7.51
CA THR A 125 -55.17 -37.35 7.98
C THR A 125 -53.74 -37.28 7.45
N ALA A 126 -53.54 -37.01 6.15
CA ALA A 126 -52.23 -36.82 5.55
C ALA A 126 -51.42 -35.67 6.19
N ARG A 127 -52.06 -34.52 6.45
CA ARG A 127 -51.42 -33.38 7.12
C ARG A 127 -51.05 -33.68 8.57
N ASN A 128 -51.89 -34.40 9.29
CA ASN A 128 -51.60 -34.82 10.66
C ASN A 128 -50.40 -35.77 10.70
N THR A 129 -50.30 -36.73 9.76
CA THR A 129 -49.13 -37.60 9.66
C THR A 129 -47.84 -36.83 9.35
N GLN A 130 -47.89 -35.87 8.41
CA GLN A 130 -46.73 -35.03 8.10
C GLN A 130 -46.29 -34.18 9.29
N THR A 131 -47.25 -33.59 10.01
CA THR A 131 -46.97 -32.80 11.21
C THR A 131 -46.35 -33.68 12.31
N GLY A 132 -46.79 -34.93 12.45
CA GLY A 132 -46.18 -35.90 13.36
C GLY A 132 -44.74 -36.24 12.99
N HIS A 133 -44.47 -36.44 11.69
CA HIS A 133 -43.11 -36.66 11.18
C HIS A 133 -42.19 -35.46 11.43
N TRP A 134 -42.63 -34.23 11.11
CA TRP A 134 -41.81 -33.05 11.37
C TRP A 134 -41.55 -32.82 12.86
N LYS A 135 -42.50 -33.12 13.75
CA LYS A 135 -42.26 -33.05 15.20
C LYS A 135 -41.21 -34.05 15.68
N THR A 136 -41.21 -35.26 15.13
CA THR A 136 -40.21 -36.28 15.48
C THR A 136 -38.84 -35.93 14.93
N GLU A 137 -38.76 -35.43 13.70
CA GLU A 137 -37.49 -34.92 13.12
C GLU A 137 -36.94 -33.74 13.92
N LEU A 138 -37.78 -32.79 14.30
CA LEU A 138 -37.37 -31.62 15.08
C LEU A 138 -36.82 -32.04 16.44
N SER A 139 -37.50 -32.96 17.16
CA SER A 139 -37.00 -33.50 18.42
C SER A 139 -35.69 -34.26 18.25
N ALA A 140 -35.51 -35.03 17.17
CA ALA A 140 -34.26 -35.73 16.89
C ALA A 140 -33.10 -34.77 16.57
N ILE A 141 -33.38 -33.65 15.90
CA ILE A 141 -32.40 -32.58 15.64
C ILE A 141 -32.05 -31.85 16.95
N GLU A 142 -33.03 -31.50 17.78
CA GLU A 142 -32.80 -30.89 19.10
C GLU A 142 -31.96 -31.81 20.02
N GLU A 143 -32.20 -33.12 19.99
CA GLU A 143 -31.39 -34.09 20.74
C GLU A 143 -29.94 -34.18 20.22
N LYS A 144 -29.73 -34.08 18.90
CA LYS A 144 -28.37 -34.03 18.31
C LYS A 144 -27.64 -32.74 18.68
N ILE A 145 -28.32 -31.59 18.59
CA ILE A 145 -27.75 -30.28 18.97
C ILE A 145 -27.36 -30.25 20.46
N SER A 146 -28.21 -30.79 21.33
CA SER A 146 -27.91 -30.87 22.76
C SER A 146 -26.78 -31.86 23.11
N LYS A 147 -26.51 -32.87 22.26
CA LYS A 147 -25.34 -33.75 22.41
C LYS A 147 -24.03 -33.11 21.93
N GLU A 148 -24.09 -32.15 21.01
CA GLU A 148 -22.94 -31.40 20.49
C GLU A 148 -22.64 -30.10 21.27
N SER A 149 -23.37 -29.82 22.35
CA SER A 149 -23.30 -28.56 23.13
C SER A 149 -22.00 -28.33 23.94
N GLY A 150 -20.89 -29.01 23.60
CA GLY A 150 -19.56 -28.81 24.20
C GLY A 150 -18.54 -28.19 23.23
N ILE A 151 -18.87 -28.08 21.94
CA ILE A 151 -17.94 -27.55 20.93
C ILE A 151 -17.67 -26.05 21.15
N ASP A 152 -18.68 -25.28 21.56
CA ASP A 152 -18.50 -23.84 21.85
C ASP A 152 -17.57 -23.59 23.04
N ASP A 153 -17.63 -24.45 24.07
CA ASP A 153 -16.73 -24.38 25.24
C ASP A 153 -15.29 -24.77 24.85
N GLU A 154 -15.12 -25.77 23.97
CA GLU A 154 -13.81 -26.14 23.43
C GLU A 154 -13.21 -25.04 22.55
N ILE A 155 -14.02 -24.41 21.70
CA ILE A 155 -13.62 -23.26 20.89
C ILE A 155 -13.18 -22.12 21.80
N ALA A 156 -13.98 -21.76 22.80
CA ALA A 156 -13.64 -20.70 23.74
C ALA A 156 -12.34 -21.01 24.51
N ALA A 157 -12.13 -22.26 24.94
CA ALA A 157 -10.90 -22.68 25.62
C ALA A 157 -9.67 -22.59 24.70
N ILE A 158 -9.81 -22.95 23.42
CA ILE A 158 -8.74 -22.84 22.43
C ILE A 158 -8.44 -21.37 22.12
N GLU A 159 -9.46 -20.51 22.00
CA GLU A 159 -9.29 -19.08 21.77
C GLU A 159 -8.53 -18.39 22.91
N ILE A 160 -8.82 -18.75 24.16
CA ILE A 160 -8.09 -18.26 25.34
C ILE A 160 -6.61 -18.69 25.25
N LYS A 161 -6.33 -19.98 25.00
CA LYS A 161 -4.96 -20.48 24.84
C LYS A 161 -4.22 -19.79 23.70
N LEU A 162 -4.90 -19.54 22.58
CA LEU A 162 -4.34 -18.89 21.41
C LEU A 162 -3.98 -17.43 21.72
N LYS A 163 -4.84 -16.73 22.48
CA LYS A 163 -4.57 -15.36 22.96
C LYS A 163 -3.37 -15.31 23.90
N GLU A 164 -3.25 -16.27 24.83
CA GLU A 164 -2.08 -16.39 25.71
C GLU A 164 -0.78 -16.70 24.96
N LEU A 165 -0.81 -17.61 23.99
CA LEU A 165 0.35 -17.93 23.18
C LEU A 165 0.77 -16.74 22.31
N LYS A 166 -0.19 -16.00 21.76
CA LYS A 166 0.10 -14.76 21.01
C LYS A 166 0.75 -13.69 21.88
N SER A 167 0.28 -13.49 23.12
CA SER A 167 0.88 -12.52 24.03
C SER A 167 2.29 -12.93 24.50
N LYS A 168 2.50 -14.22 24.76
CA LYS A 168 3.85 -14.75 25.05
C LYS A 168 4.78 -14.56 23.85
N ASN A 169 4.32 -14.85 22.64
CA ASN A 169 5.14 -14.71 21.43
C ASN A 169 5.51 -13.24 21.15
N SER A 170 4.56 -12.31 21.30
CA SER A 170 4.85 -10.88 21.12
C SER A 170 5.83 -10.36 22.19
N HIS A 171 5.71 -10.83 23.43
CA HIS A 171 6.65 -10.49 24.49
C HIS A 171 8.07 -11.00 24.20
N VAL A 172 8.21 -12.28 23.83
CA VAL A 172 9.51 -12.87 23.47
C VAL A 172 10.11 -12.18 22.25
N THR A 173 9.30 -11.85 21.25
CA THR A 173 9.77 -11.12 20.07
C THR A 173 10.30 -9.74 20.46
N SER A 174 9.59 -9.01 21.32
CA SER A 174 10.05 -7.70 21.81
C SER A 174 11.38 -7.80 22.57
N LEU A 175 11.53 -8.80 23.44
CA LEU A 175 12.80 -9.04 24.16
C LEU A 175 13.94 -9.36 23.20
N ARG A 176 13.68 -10.18 22.17
CA ARG A 176 14.68 -10.52 21.16
C ARG A 176 15.13 -9.31 20.37
N GLU A 177 14.21 -8.46 19.92
CA GLU A 177 14.58 -7.24 19.18
C GLU A 177 15.36 -6.25 20.07
N LYS A 178 15.03 -6.14 21.36
CA LYS A 178 15.82 -5.34 22.32
C LYS A 178 17.24 -5.89 22.47
N ALA A 179 17.39 -7.20 22.66
CA ALA A 179 18.70 -7.84 22.78
C ALA A 179 19.52 -7.67 21.49
N ARG A 180 18.88 -7.79 20.32
CA ARG A 180 19.53 -7.59 19.02
C ARG A 180 20.05 -6.16 18.87
N TYR A 181 19.23 -5.16 19.21
CA TYR A 181 19.64 -3.75 19.18
C TYR A 181 20.85 -3.49 20.11
N GLN A 182 20.83 -4.04 21.32
CA GLN A 182 21.94 -3.91 22.27
C GLN A 182 23.23 -4.55 21.73
N ILE A 183 23.14 -5.71 21.08
CA ILE A 183 24.31 -6.37 20.47
C ILE A 183 24.89 -5.49 19.35
N GLU A 184 24.04 -4.91 18.50
CA GLU A 184 24.50 -4.03 17.42
C GLU A 184 25.19 -2.76 17.96
N GLU A 185 24.66 -2.18 19.03
CA GLU A 185 25.25 -1.03 19.71
C GLU A 185 26.61 -1.36 20.36
N ILE A 186 26.72 -2.54 20.98
CA ILE A 186 27.98 -3.04 21.56
C ILE A 186 29.03 -3.23 20.46
N LEU A 187 28.68 -3.90 19.34
CA LEU A 187 29.61 -4.13 18.23
C LEU A 187 30.14 -2.81 17.64
N LYS A 188 29.26 -1.83 17.46
CA LYS A 188 29.66 -0.50 17.00
C LYS A 188 30.58 0.21 18.00
N SER A 189 30.29 0.06 19.29
CA SER A 189 31.12 0.63 20.35
C SER A 189 32.50 -0.03 20.42
N GLU A 190 32.59 -1.35 20.23
CA GLU A 190 33.88 -2.06 20.15
C GLU A 190 34.74 -1.60 18.97
N GLU A 191 34.13 -1.34 17.81
CA GLU A 191 34.85 -0.80 16.65
C GLU A 191 35.40 0.60 16.92
N ASN A 192 34.59 1.48 17.54
CA ASN A 192 35.03 2.82 17.94
C ASN A 192 36.12 2.79 19.00
N ILE A 193 36.06 1.85 19.95
CA ILE A 193 37.12 1.68 20.96
C ILE A 193 38.44 1.30 20.27
N LYS A 194 38.43 0.34 19.34
CA LYS A 194 39.62 -0.07 18.59
C LYS A 194 40.23 1.08 17.78
N SER A 195 39.41 1.89 17.12
CA SER A 195 39.93 3.05 16.36
C SER A 195 40.55 4.09 17.29
N THR A 196 39.90 4.37 18.42
CA THR A 196 40.36 5.34 19.42
C THR A 196 41.65 4.88 20.10
N GLU A 197 41.77 3.60 20.46
CA GLU A 197 43.01 3.02 21.01
C GLU A 197 44.20 3.19 20.04
N LEU A 198 43.95 3.02 18.74
CA LEU A 198 44.97 3.19 17.72
C LEU A 198 45.40 4.67 17.60
N GLU A 199 44.47 5.62 17.68
CA GLU A 199 44.77 7.05 17.72
C GLU A 199 45.56 7.44 18.98
N ILE A 200 45.14 6.96 20.16
CA ILE A 200 45.86 7.18 21.42
C ILE A 200 47.28 6.63 21.33
N SER A 201 47.47 5.44 20.75
CA SER A 201 48.80 4.85 20.60
C SER A 201 49.72 5.68 19.70
N LYS A 202 49.17 6.33 18.66
CA LYS A 202 49.92 7.24 17.78
C LYS A 202 50.28 8.53 18.50
N ALA A 203 49.30 9.15 19.16
CA ALA A 203 49.51 10.37 19.93
C ALA A 203 50.56 10.18 21.03
N ASN A 204 50.53 9.06 21.75
CA ASN A 204 51.52 8.76 22.79
C ASN A 204 52.94 8.61 22.21
N LYS A 205 53.11 8.05 21.00
CA LYS A 205 54.41 8.00 20.33
C LYS A 205 54.90 9.38 19.94
N GLU A 206 54.01 10.26 19.47
CA GLU A 206 54.35 11.64 19.16
C GLU A 206 54.74 12.43 20.41
N ILE A 207 54.01 12.27 21.51
CA ILE A 207 54.35 12.87 22.80
C ILE A 207 55.75 12.44 23.23
N GLN A 208 56.05 11.13 23.19
CA GLN A 208 57.37 10.64 23.54
C GLN A 208 58.47 11.27 22.66
N LEU A 209 58.25 11.34 21.35
CA LEU A 209 59.20 11.98 20.43
C LEU A 209 59.39 13.46 20.77
N TYR A 210 58.31 14.18 21.06
CA TYR A 210 58.40 15.60 21.43
C TYR A 210 59.08 15.82 22.77
N ASP A 211 58.89 14.93 23.75
CA ASP A 211 59.59 14.99 25.04
C ASP A 211 61.10 14.74 24.85
N GLU A 212 61.48 13.76 24.02
CA GLU A 212 62.88 13.52 23.66
C GLU A 212 63.50 14.72 22.95
N LEU A 213 62.79 15.33 22.00
CA LEU A 213 63.24 16.54 21.30
C LEU A 213 63.32 17.74 22.27
N ALA A 214 62.35 17.93 23.15
CA ALA A 214 62.35 19.01 24.13
C ALA A 214 63.54 18.88 25.10
N SER A 215 63.85 17.65 25.53
CA SER A 215 65.04 17.36 26.33
C SER A 215 66.33 17.62 25.54
N ALA A 216 66.42 17.10 24.31
CA ALA A 216 67.60 17.23 23.47
C ALA A 216 67.90 18.67 23.03
N PHE A 217 66.88 19.49 22.74
CA PHE A 217 67.06 20.91 22.38
C PHE A 217 67.01 21.85 23.59
N GLY A 218 66.77 21.31 24.79
CA GLY A 218 66.77 22.04 26.05
C GLY A 218 68.18 22.46 26.51
N ARG A 219 68.23 23.09 27.69
CA ARG A 219 69.46 23.64 28.29
C ARG A 219 70.54 22.58 28.51
N ASN A 220 70.14 21.39 28.95
CA ASN A 220 71.04 20.29 29.29
C ASN A 220 71.28 19.32 28.11
N GLY A 221 70.81 19.66 26.91
CA GLY A 221 70.96 18.82 25.71
C GLY A 221 72.05 19.35 24.78
N ILE A 222 71.66 19.68 23.55
CA ILE A 222 72.56 20.17 22.51
C ILE A 222 73.23 21.50 22.92
N GLN A 223 72.55 22.35 23.69
CA GLN A 223 73.13 23.62 24.15
C GLN A 223 74.33 23.39 25.06
N ALA A 224 74.17 22.55 26.09
CA ALA A 224 75.24 22.06 26.95
C ALA A 224 76.41 21.47 26.13
N LEU A 225 76.11 20.53 25.21
CA LEU A 225 77.11 19.89 24.37
C LEU A 225 77.84 20.87 23.44
N MET A 226 77.17 21.94 22.98
CA MET A 226 77.81 23.01 22.20
C MET A 226 78.77 23.85 23.04
N ILE A 227 78.47 24.07 24.32
CA ILE A 227 79.34 24.77 25.27
C ILE A 227 80.52 23.86 25.62
N GLU A 228 80.27 22.59 25.97
CA GLU A 228 81.30 21.60 26.29
C GLU A 228 82.34 21.48 25.17
N ARG A 229 81.90 21.50 23.90
CA ARG A 229 82.83 21.52 22.75
C ARG A 229 83.56 22.85 22.54
N ALA A 230 83.00 23.96 23.01
CA ALA A 230 83.61 25.29 22.86
C ALA A 230 84.63 25.59 23.97
N VAL A 231 84.42 25.06 25.17
CA VAL A 231 85.21 25.36 26.37
C VAL A 231 86.70 25.06 26.17
N PRO A 232 87.13 23.87 25.66
CA PRO A 232 88.54 23.60 25.41
C PRO A 232 89.18 24.57 24.44
N MET A 233 88.49 24.93 23.35
CA MET A 233 89.01 25.91 22.38
C MET A 233 89.18 27.29 23.00
N LEU A 234 88.26 27.69 23.89
CA LEU A 234 88.31 28.97 24.59
C LEU A 234 89.46 28.99 25.60
N GLU A 235 89.63 27.88 26.33
CA GLU A 235 90.72 27.67 27.30
C GLU A 235 92.09 27.69 26.63
N ASP A 236 92.27 26.94 25.53
CA ASP A 236 93.54 26.87 24.78
C ASP A 236 93.99 28.26 24.32
N VAL A 237 93.10 29.02 23.67
CA VAL A 237 93.42 30.36 23.16
C VAL A 237 93.64 31.36 24.31
N ALA A 238 92.84 31.27 25.37
CA ALA A 238 93.02 32.14 26.53
C ALA A 238 94.36 31.86 27.22
N ASN A 239 94.74 30.60 27.38
CA ASN A 239 95.99 30.20 28.00
C ASN A 239 97.21 30.56 27.15
N GLU A 240 97.12 30.48 25.83
CA GLU A 240 98.20 30.94 24.95
C GLU A 240 98.49 32.44 25.15
N LEU A 241 97.45 33.26 25.24
CA LEU A 241 97.59 34.70 25.46
C LEU A 241 98.03 35.02 26.89
N LEU A 242 97.42 34.36 27.88
CA LEU A 242 97.73 34.58 29.29
C LEU A 242 99.16 34.15 29.63
N ALA A 243 99.67 33.08 29.00
CA ALA A 243 101.06 32.67 29.12
C ALA A 243 102.02 33.81 28.77
N ARG A 244 101.77 34.53 27.66
CA ARG A 244 102.58 35.68 27.24
C ARG A 244 102.42 36.87 28.20
N LEU A 245 101.20 37.14 28.68
CA LEU A 245 100.91 38.24 29.61
C LEU A 245 101.44 38.02 31.04
N SER A 246 101.53 36.78 31.46
CA SER A 246 101.87 36.39 32.84
C SER A 246 103.29 35.82 32.99
N ASP A 247 104.04 35.64 31.90
CA ASP A 247 105.35 34.93 31.90
C ASP A 247 105.23 33.45 32.24
N ASN A 248 104.21 32.79 31.70
CA ASN A 248 103.84 31.40 32.01
C ASN A 248 103.52 31.15 33.50
N LYS A 249 103.18 32.20 34.26
CA LYS A 249 102.86 32.07 35.69
C LYS A 249 101.41 31.72 35.97
N MET A 250 100.51 31.95 35.02
CA MET A 250 99.08 31.79 35.22
C MET A 250 98.47 30.91 34.12
N VAL A 251 97.57 30.03 34.53
CA VAL A 251 96.78 29.16 33.65
C VAL A 251 95.32 29.22 34.06
N ILE A 252 94.43 29.50 33.12
CA ILE A 252 92.98 29.46 33.26
C ILE A 252 92.52 28.02 33.03
N ASN A 253 91.67 27.52 33.92
CA ASN A 253 90.92 26.28 33.74
C ASN A 253 89.43 26.62 33.74
N LEU A 254 88.71 26.12 32.73
CA LEU A 254 87.29 26.32 32.54
C LEU A 254 86.58 24.97 32.66
N GLU A 255 85.77 24.80 33.70
CA GLU A 255 85.12 23.53 33.98
C GLU A 255 83.60 23.69 34.01
N LEU A 256 82.88 22.83 33.28
CA LEU A 256 81.42 22.74 33.39
C LEU A 256 81.07 21.91 34.64
N LYS A 257 80.35 22.51 35.58
CA LYS A 257 79.86 21.85 36.79
C LYS A 257 78.34 21.95 36.91
N GLU A 258 77.77 21.09 37.74
CA GLU A 258 76.38 21.22 38.16
C GLU A 258 76.17 22.53 38.92
N GLY A 259 75.37 23.40 38.32
CA GLY A 259 74.90 24.66 38.87
C GLY A 259 73.60 24.50 39.66
N ARG A 260 72.74 25.51 39.58
CA ARG A 260 71.53 25.57 40.40
C ARG A 260 70.45 24.67 39.82
N ILE A 261 69.67 24.03 40.68
CA ILE A 261 68.49 23.27 40.26
C ILE A 261 67.48 24.22 39.62
N ASP A 262 67.17 23.97 38.35
CA ASP A 262 66.17 24.73 37.62
C ASP A 262 64.78 24.39 38.18
N ARG A 263 64.03 25.41 38.59
CA ARG A 263 62.68 25.24 39.16
C ARG A 263 61.67 24.69 38.16
N ALA A 264 61.92 24.86 36.85
CA ALA A 264 61.02 24.40 35.80
C ALA A 264 61.25 22.92 35.43
N THR A 265 62.49 22.45 35.47
CA THR A 265 62.83 21.07 35.03
C THR A 265 63.18 20.14 36.19
N GLY A 266 63.50 20.67 37.38
CA GLY A 266 63.95 19.89 38.54
C GLY A 266 65.36 19.30 38.37
N LEU A 267 66.05 19.61 37.28
CA LEU A 267 67.42 19.17 36.99
C LEU A 267 68.43 20.27 37.34
N PRO A 268 69.66 19.92 37.75
CA PRO A 268 70.74 20.91 37.88
C PRO A 268 71.02 21.56 36.52
N SER A 269 71.16 22.89 36.51
CA SER A 269 71.69 23.61 35.36
C SER A 269 73.18 23.30 35.20
N GLU A 270 73.76 23.52 34.04
CA GLU A 270 75.22 23.58 33.91
C GLU A 270 75.72 25.00 34.18
N ALA A 271 76.83 25.12 34.90
CA ALA A 271 77.53 26.37 35.18
C ALA A 271 79.01 26.23 34.80
N LEU A 272 79.55 27.24 34.13
CA LEU A 272 80.98 27.30 33.82
C LEU A 272 81.73 27.93 34.99
N GLU A 273 82.57 27.16 35.66
CA GLU A 273 83.45 27.64 36.72
C GLU A 273 84.81 28.03 36.13
N ILE A 274 85.33 29.18 36.54
CA ILE A 274 86.62 29.71 36.10
C ILE A 274 87.58 29.65 37.29
N THR A 275 88.61 28.82 37.17
CA THR A 275 89.67 28.71 38.17
C THR A 275 91.00 29.08 37.55
N ILE A 276 91.85 29.79 38.28
CA ILE A 276 93.18 30.18 37.80
C ILE A 276 94.21 29.53 38.69
N SER A 277 95.18 28.86 38.06
CA SER A 277 96.33 28.26 38.71
C SER A 277 97.54 29.15 38.54
N ASP A 278 98.25 29.42 39.63
CA ASP A 278 99.54 30.09 39.64
C ASP A 278 100.54 29.41 40.60
N GLU A 279 101.66 30.06 40.90
CA GLU A 279 102.69 29.56 41.82
C GLU A 279 102.18 29.23 43.24
N GLN A 280 101.05 29.82 43.66
CA GLN A 280 100.43 29.60 44.97
C GLN A 280 99.35 28.50 44.95
N GLY A 281 99.04 27.97 43.77
CA GLY A 281 98.02 26.93 43.56
C GLY A 281 96.81 27.43 42.77
N SER A 282 95.73 26.64 42.80
CA SER A 282 94.49 26.94 42.07
C SER A 282 93.52 27.70 42.96
N ARG A 283 93.06 28.87 42.53
CA ARG A 283 92.11 29.71 43.27
C ARG A 283 91.08 30.37 42.36
N SER A 284 89.97 30.81 42.97
CA SER A 284 88.88 31.48 42.26
C SER A 284 89.36 32.80 41.62
N TYR A 285 88.85 33.08 40.43
CA TYR A 285 89.03 34.34 39.69
C TYR A 285 88.84 35.59 40.57
N GLU A 286 87.90 35.56 41.51
CA GLU A 286 87.54 36.69 42.36
C GLU A 286 88.65 37.12 43.34
N THR A 287 89.70 36.30 43.50
CA THR A 287 90.76 36.51 44.50
C THR A 287 92.03 37.20 43.96
N PHE A 288 92.09 37.45 42.65
CA PHE A 288 93.26 38.05 42.01
C PHE A 288 93.27 39.59 42.12
N SER A 289 94.45 40.19 42.02
CA SER A 289 94.61 41.65 42.04
C SER A 289 94.07 42.29 40.75
N GLY A 290 93.70 43.58 40.80
CA GLY A 290 93.12 44.27 39.62
C GLY A 290 93.98 44.21 38.36
N GLY A 291 95.32 44.18 38.49
CA GLY A 291 96.23 44.03 37.34
C GLY A 291 96.26 42.60 36.78
N GLU A 292 96.17 41.58 37.63
CA GLU A 292 96.06 40.17 37.21
C GLU A 292 94.71 39.88 36.60
N THR A 293 93.62 40.34 37.23
CA THR A 293 92.26 40.25 36.72
C THR A 293 92.15 40.85 35.33
N PHE A 294 92.76 42.02 35.09
CA PHE A 294 92.77 42.63 33.76
C PHE A 294 93.43 41.73 32.71
N ARG A 295 94.55 41.08 33.02
CA ARG A 295 95.23 40.16 32.09
C ARG A 295 94.40 38.89 31.81
N ILE A 296 93.76 38.35 32.84
CA ILE A 296 92.83 37.21 32.72
C ILE A 296 91.64 37.59 31.82
N ASP A 297 90.98 38.70 32.12
CA ASP A 297 89.82 39.20 31.37
C ASP A 297 90.17 39.51 29.92
N PHE A 298 91.35 40.09 29.69
CA PHE A 298 91.85 40.37 28.35
C PHE A 298 92.02 39.06 27.56
N ALA A 299 92.69 38.06 28.13
CA ALA A 299 92.88 36.77 27.48
C ALA A 299 91.55 36.07 27.15
N ILE A 300 90.61 36.03 28.09
CA ILE A 300 89.27 35.44 27.90
C ILE A 300 88.47 36.20 26.84
N ARG A 301 88.53 37.54 26.84
CA ARG A 301 87.79 38.36 25.87
C ARG A 301 88.28 38.13 24.44
N ILE A 302 89.60 38.04 24.25
CA ILE A 302 90.17 37.75 22.93
C ILE A 302 89.84 36.31 22.50
N SER A 303 89.92 35.33 23.40
CA SER A 303 89.57 33.95 23.06
C SER A 303 88.09 33.81 22.66
N MET A 304 87.18 34.47 23.38
CA MET A 304 85.77 34.57 23.00
C MET A 304 85.58 35.23 21.63
N SER A 305 86.29 36.32 21.38
CA SER A 305 86.21 37.03 20.09
C SER A 305 86.67 36.13 18.95
N LYS A 306 87.82 35.46 19.08
CA LYS A 306 88.33 34.50 18.08
C LYS A 306 87.38 33.33 17.85
N LEU A 307 86.78 32.78 18.91
CA LEU A 307 85.79 31.71 18.81
C LEU A 307 84.56 32.16 18.00
N LEU A 308 84.05 33.37 18.27
CA LEU A 308 82.90 33.92 17.55
C LEU A 308 83.22 34.18 16.07
N ALA A 309 84.41 34.71 15.76
CA ALA A 309 84.87 34.93 14.39
C ALA A 309 84.99 33.62 13.60
N THR A 310 85.54 32.59 14.23
CA THR A 310 85.68 31.25 13.63
C THR A 310 84.31 30.63 13.31
N ARG A 311 83.31 30.85 14.18
CA ARG A 311 81.94 30.35 13.96
C ARG A 311 81.15 31.15 12.94
N SER A 312 81.33 32.47 12.87
CA SER A 312 80.62 33.34 11.93
C SER A 312 81.23 33.32 10.52
N GLY A 313 82.49 32.91 10.41
CA GLY A 313 83.26 32.98 9.15
C GLY A 313 83.61 34.41 8.73
N ALA A 314 83.44 35.38 9.63
CA ALA A 314 83.72 36.79 9.40
C ALA A 314 84.89 37.26 10.28
N PRO A 315 85.76 38.15 9.76
CA PRO A 315 86.84 38.73 10.56
C PRO A 315 86.29 39.58 11.71
N LEU A 316 87.11 39.80 12.75
CA LEU A 316 86.72 40.66 13.87
C LEU A 316 86.82 42.12 13.46
N PRO A 317 85.74 42.91 13.54
CA PRO A 317 85.74 44.26 12.98
C PRO A 317 86.61 45.19 13.82
N ILE A 318 86.26 45.43 15.10
CA ILE A 318 86.96 46.43 15.92
C ILE A 318 87.07 45.95 17.37
N LEU A 319 88.27 46.03 17.94
CA LEU A 319 88.53 45.85 19.37
C LEU A 319 88.77 47.21 20.03
N PHE A 320 87.97 47.55 21.05
CA PHE A 320 88.24 48.68 21.93
C PHE A 320 88.85 48.17 23.24
N ILE A 321 90.02 48.70 23.57
CA ILE A 321 90.68 48.49 24.87
C ILE A 321 90.66 49.83 25.57
N ASP A 322 89.71 49.97 26.49
CA ASP A 322 89.63 51.13 27.37
C ASP A 322 90.43 50.87 28.65
N GLU A 323 90.82 51.94 29.34
CA GLU A 323 91.71 52.00 30.49
C GLU A 323 91.90 50.68 31.28
N GLY A 324 93.16 50.37 31.59
CA GLY A 324 93.55 49.13 32.28
C GLY A 324 95.06 48.91 32.32
N PHE A 325 95.80 49.71 31.55
CA PHE A 325 97.27 49.77 31.55
C PHE A 325 97.84 50.39 32.83
N GLY A 326 97.09 51.28 33.49
CA GLY A 326 97.54 51.98 34.70
C GLY A 326 97.60 51.10 35.95
N SER A 327 96.92 49.95 35.96
CA SER A 327 97.02 48.95 37.03
C SER A 327 98.15 47.93 36.81
N GLN A 328 98.84 48.00 35.66
CA GLN A 328 99.98 47.15 35.33
C GLN A 328 101.30 47.83 35.72
N ASP A 329 102.29 47.03 36.09
CA ASP A 329 103.67 47.46 36.20
C ASP A 329 104.29 47.65 34.80
N SER A 330 105.51 48.21 34.74
CA SER A 330 106.17 48.51 33.45
C SER A 330 106.37 47.26 32.58
N ILE A 331 106.67 46.11 33.21
CA ILE A 331 106.84 44.83 32.52
C ILE A 331 105.48 44.32 32.00
N GLY A 332 104.41 44.45 32.78
CA GLY A 332 103.06 44.09 32.35
C GLY A 332 102.56 44.93 31.19
N GLN A 333 102.89 46.23 31.15
CA GLN A 333 102.57 47.12 30.02
C GLN A 333 103.27 46.70 28.74
N GLU A 334 104.58 46.40 28.80
CA GLU A 334 105.36 45.94 27.65
C GLU A 334 104.79 44.65 27.05
N ARG A 335 104.54 43.63 27.90
CA ARG A 335 103.93 42.36 27.47
C ARG A 335 102.55 42.54 26.86
N LEU A 336 101.76 43.46 27.40
CA LEU A 336 100.43 43.74 26.86
C LEU A 336 100.49 44.37 25.47
N ILE A 337 101.46 45.27 25.22
CA ILE A 337 101.73 45.82 23.89
C ILE A 337 102.11 44.70 22.91
N GLU A 338 103.04 43.83 23.30
CA GLU A 338 103.47 42.70 22.47
C GLU A 338 102.29 41.80 22.10
N VAL A 339 101.41 41.51 23.07
CA VAL A 339 100.22 40.70 22.81
C VAL A 339 99.24 41.42 21.89
N ILE A 340 98.97 42.72 22.10
CA ILE A 340 98.13 43.53 21.22
C ILE A 340 98.66 43.53 19.78
N GLN A 341 99.97 43.66 19.60
CA GLN A 341 100.60 43.56 18.29
C GLN A 341 100.45 42.17 17.69
N SER A 342 100.59 41.11 18.49
CA SER A 342 100.45 39.73 18.03
C SER A 342 99.04 39.36 17.56
N ILE A 343 98.01 40.04 18.08
CA ILE A 343 96.62 39.84 17.67
C ILE A 343 96.13 40.87 16.65
N SER A 344 97.00 41.81 16.23
CA SER A 344 96.60 42.90 15.35
C SER A 344 96.10 42.44 13.98
N GLU A 345 96.58 41.28 13.49
CA GLU A 345 96.13 40.68 12.24
C GLU A 345 94.75 40.00 12.36
N ASP A 346 94.31 39.68 13.58
CA ASP A 346 93.01 39.05 13.82
C ASP A 346 91.84 40.04 13.76
N PHE A 347 92.11 41.35 13.86
CA PHE A 347 91.12 42.43 13.91
C PHE A 347 91.34 43.44 12.79
N GLU A 348 90.27 43.95 12.17
CA GLU A 348 90.41 45.02 11.17
C GLU A 348 90.93 46.33 11.79
N LYS A 349 90.61 46.56 13.08
CA LYS A 349 91.09 47.72 13.85
C LYS A 349 91.15 47.44 15.34
N ILE A 350 92.24 47.85 15.98
CA ILE A 350 92.36 47.90 17.43
C ILE A 350 92.46 49.36 17.86
N MET A 351 91.59 49.78 18.78
CA MET A 351 91.59 51.12 19.37
C MET A 351 91.93 51.02 20.85
N VAL A 352 93.03 51.67 21.25
CA VAL A 352 93.50 51.69 22.63
C VAL A 352 93.30 53.08 23.21
N ILE A 353 92.59 53.16 24.34
CA ILE A 353 92.38 54.39 25.11
C ILE A 353 93.23 54.29 26.37
N THR A 354 94.18 55.21 26.53
CA THR A 354 95.12 55.19 27.64
C THR A 354 95.64 56.58 27.96
N HIS A 355 95.78 56.87 29.27
CA HIS A 355 96.48 58.06 29.75
C HIS A 355 97.97 57.80 29.99
N VAL A 356 98.45 56.56 29.82
CA VAL A 356 99.83 56.16 30.07
C VAL A 356 100.72 56.51 28.88
N ASP A 357 101.73 57.35 29.09
CA ASP A 357 102.59 57.85 28.01
C ASP A 357 103.43 56.76 27.33
N SER A 358 103.95 55.79 28.10
CA SER A 358 104.72 54.64 27.58
C SER A 358 103.92 53.79 26.57
N MET A 359 102.59 53.73 26.72
CA MET A 359 101.72 53.02 25.79
C MET A 359 101.56 53.78 24.47
N LYS A 360 101.47 55.12 24.52
CA LYS A 360 101.22 55.97 23.34
C LYS A 360 102.32 55.79 22.29
N GLU A 361 103.57 55.69 22.72
CA GLU A 361 104.74 55.60 21.84
C GLU A 361 104.72 54.38 20.92
N ASN A 362 104.00 53.32 21.30
CA ASN A 362 103.92 52.06 20.57
C ASN A 362 102.87 52.03 19.45
N PHE A 363 102.10 53.10 19.27
CA PHE A 363 101.07 53.20 18.23
C PHE A 363 101.39 54.30 17.21
N ASN A 364 101.21 53.97 15.93
CA ASN A 364 101.55 54.82 14.78
C ASN A 364 100.56 55.96 14.52
N GLN A 365 99.30 55.81 14.95
CA GLN A 365 98.24 56.82 14.79
C GLN A 365 97.64 57.12 16.15
N ARG A 366 97.49 58.39 16.51
CA ARG A 366 97.02 58.81 17.83
C ARG A 366 95.93 59.85 17.71
N ILE A 367 94.94 59.75 18.58
CA ILE A 367 93.92 60.78 18.79
C ILE A 367 94.22 61.40 20.14
N GLU A 368 94.84 62.58 20.16
CA GLU A 368 95.15 63.29 21.40
C GLU A 368 93.98 64.17 21.81
N ILE A 369 93.44 63.93 23.01
CA ILE A 369 92.34 64.71 23.58
C ILE A 369 92.91 65.76 24.54
N SER A 370 92.63 67.04 24.28
CA SER A 370 93.03 68.18 25.11
C SER A 370 91.81 68.86 25.73
N LYS A 371 91.83 69.06 27.05
CA LYS A 371 90.80 69.85 27.77
C LYS A 371 91.03 71.34 27.55
N THR A 372 89.94 72.07 27.35
CA THR A 372 89.87 73.52 27.15
C THR A 372 88.80 74.11 28.08
N ASP A 373 88.79 75.43 28.26
CA ASP A 373 87.81 76.11 29.13
C ASP A 373 86.35 75.94 28.67
N THR A 374 86.13 75.57 27.39
CA THR A 374 84.80 75.38 26.79
C THR A 374 84.42 73.91 26.56
N GLY A 375 85.27 72.95 26.94
CA GLY A 375 85.05 71.51 26.69
C GLY A 375 86.33 70.76 26.33
N SER A 376 86.22 69.65 25.59
CA SER A 376 87.39 68.89 25.11
C SER A 376 87.51 69.01 23.59
N THR A 377 88.73 69.09 23.08
CA THR A 377 89.07 69.08 21.65
C THR A 377 90.01 67.91 21.36
N PHE A 378 90.11 67.48 20.10
CA PHE A 378 91.03 66.42 19.71
C PHE A 378 91.92 66.82 18.53
N THR A 379 93.10 66.21 18.45
CA THR A 379 94.01 66.31 17.30
C THR A 379 94.43 64.91 16.86
N LEU A 380 94.68 64.73 15.56
CA LEU A 380 95.22 63.49 14.98
C LEU A 380 96.73 63.65 14.82
N GLN A 381 97.50 62.70 15.33
CA GLN A 381 98.95 62.62 15.19
C GLN A 381 99.37 61.31 14.51
#